data_AF-A0ABD3AWS0-F1
#
_entry.id   AF-A0ABD3AWS0-F1
#
_cell.length_a   1.000
_cell.length_b   1.000
_cell.length_c   1.000
_cell.angle_alpha   90.00
_cell.angle_beta   90.00
_cell.angle_gamma   90.00
#
_symmetry.space_group_name_H-M   'P 1'
#
loop_
_entity.id
_entity.type
_entity.pdbx_description
1 polymer ?
#
loop_
_entity_poly.entity_id
_entity_poly.type
_entity_poly.pdbx_seq_one_letter_code
_entity_poly.pdbx_strand_id
1 'polypeptide(L)'
;MEVYSGPHGYTLMASESAVERLNSIVLEDFVAENYTAPHMVLAAAGVEHDELLKIAEPLLSDMPKVHRPAEPKPVYVGGDYRRHADEGTTHFALAFEVPGGWLNQKEVMTLLVIQSLMGGGGSFLAGGPGKGMHSRLYGKQLMVLLQMGTSEDIGKQILHMERKPVEQFLKAIDQVTVKDINSLPLKLITCPFTLASHEMLFISQAMMKSATSSGRHESFLSQSYEFEKFELPCGLNVDNK
;
A
#
# COMPACT_ATOMS: atom_id res chain seq x y z
N MET A 1 -12.51 -2.97 11.17
CA MET A 1 -13.07 -1.76 10.55
C MET A 1 -12.70 -1.82 9.08
N GLU A 2 -13.67 -1.63 8.20
CA GLU A 2 -13.52 -1.97 6.78
C GLU A 2 -13.35 -0.68 5.95
N VAL A 3 -12.13 -0.45 5.46
CA VAL A 3 -11.78 0.63 4.52
C VAL A 3 -12.47 0.43 3.16
N TYR A 4 -12.67 -0.84 2.82
CA TYR A 4 -13.41 -1.33 1.68
C TYR A 4 -14.54 -2.20 2.19
N SER A 5 -15.76 -1.96 1.69
CA SER A 5 -16.86 -2.91 1.91
C SER A 5 -16.71 -4.12 0.98
N GLY A 6 -16.96 -5.31 1.54
CA GLY A 6 -16.87 -6.57 0.81
C GLY A 6 -15.46 -7.20 0.85
N PRO A 7 -15.08 -8.01 -0.15
CA PRO A 7 -13.93 -8.93 -0.03
C PRO A 7 -12.56 -8.27 0.18
N HIS A 8 -12.39 -7.01 -0.22
CA HIS A 8 -11.14 -6.27 0.02
C HIS A 8 -11.05 -5.68 1.45
N GLY A 9 -12.14 -5.76 2.23
CA GLY A 9 -12.16 -5.41 3.64
C GLY A 9 -11.69 -6.55 4.56
N TYR A 10 -11.53 -7.77 4.04
CA TYR A 10 -11.07 -8.91 4.82
C TYR A 10 -9.61 -8.71 5.26
N THR A 11 -9.35 -9.00 6.53
CA THR A 11 -8.01 -8.88 7.10
C THR A 11 -7.12 -10.00 6.59
N LEU A 12 -5.91 -9.66 6.13
CA LEU A 12 -4.92 -10.67 5.76
C LEU A 12 -4.49 -11.52 6.96
N MET A 13 -4.43 -10.89 8.14
CA MET A 13 -4.16 -11.59 9.39
C MET A 13 -5.46 -12.17 9.92
N ALA A 14 -5.47 -13.48 10.18
CA ALA A 14 -6.61 -14.16 10.80
C ALA A 14 -6.78 -13.66 12.25
N SER A 15 -8.02 -13.41 12.66
CA SER A 15 -8.32 -13.14 14.07
C SER A 15 -8.15 -14.41 14.92
N GLU A 16 -7.96 -14.25 16.22
CA GLU A 16 -7.81 -15.38 17.16
C GLU A 16 -8.98 -16.38 17.02
N SER A 17 -10.22 -15.88 17.02
CA SER A 17 -11.40 -16.73 16.81
C SER A 17 -11.42 -17.44 15.45
N ALA A 18 -10.85 -16.84 14.40
CA ALA A 18 -10.77 -17.47 13.09
C ALA A 18 -9.73 -18.59 13.08
N VAL A 19 -8.58 -18.37 13.73
CA VAL A 19 -7.51 -19.38 13.90
C VAL A 19 -8.04 -20.59 14.66
N GLU A 20 -8.81 -20.39 15.73
CA GLU A 20 -9.41 -21.49 16.50
C GLU A 20 -10.41 -22.34 15.69
N ARG A 21 -11.04 -21.76 14.66
CA ARG A 21 -11.98 -22.48 13.78
C ARG A 21 -11.30 -23.17 12.60
N LEU A 22 -10.07 -22.80 12.26
CA LEU A 22 -9.32 -23.44 11.18
C LEU A 22 -9.02 -24.89 11.51
N ASN A 23 -9.28 -25.78 10.55
CA ASN A 23 -9.04 -27.21 10.67
C ASN A 23 -8.71 -27.81 9.30
N SER A 24 -8.28 -29.07 9.26
CA SER A 24 -7.86 -29.74 8.01
C SER A 24 -8.94 -29.73 6.94
N ILE A 25 -10.19 -29.98 7.33
CA ILE A 25 -11.32 -30.08 6.39
C ILE A 25 -11.54 -28.74 5.69
N VAL A 26 -11.58 -27.64 6.46
CA VAL A 26 -11.75 -26.29 5.90
C VAL A 26 -10.60 -25.91 4.97
N LEU A 27 -9.37 -26.33 5.27
CA LEU A 27 -8.21 -26.05 4.42
C LEU A 27 -8.23 -26.90 3.14
N GLU A 28 -8.60 -28.17 3.23
CA GLU A 28 -8.75 -29.07 2.09
C GLU A 28 -9.84 -28.56 1.14
N ASP A 29 -11.00 -28.17 1.67
CA ASP A 29 -12.10 -27.57 0.90
C ASP A 29 -11.64 -26.28 0.23
N PHE A 30 -10.96 -25.40 0.97
CA PHE A 30 -10.44 -24.14 0.42
C PHE A 30 -9.44 -24.38 -0.72
N VAL A 31 -8.51 -25.32 -0.57
CA VAL A 31 -7.54 -25.66 -1.62
C VAL A 31 -8.26 -26.25 -2.84
N ALA A 32 -9.19 -27.18 -2.63
CA ALA A 32 -9.94 -27.80 -3.72
C ALA A 32 -10.76 -26.79 -4.53
N GLU A 33 -11.34 -25.79 -3.87
CA GLU A 33 -12.13 -24.74 -4.52
C GLU A 33 -11.27 -23.66 -5.22
N ASN A 34 -10.13 -23.27 -4.63
CA ASN A 34 -9.38 -22.10 -5.08
C ASN A 34 -8.13 -22.43 -5.90
N TYR A 35 -7.49 -23.59 -5.70
CA TYR A 35 -6.25 -23.98 -6.38
C TYR A 35 -6.61 -24.76 -7.65
N THR A 36 -7.21 -24.07 -8.60
CA THR A 36 -7.66 -24.64 -9.88
C THR A 36 -6.75 -24.20 -11.02
N ALA A 37 -6.75 -24.94 -12.13
CA ALA A 37 -5.86 -24.68 -13.26
C ALA A 37 -5.94 -23.22 -13.78
N PRO A 38 -7.12 -22.57 -13.91
CA PRO A 38 -7.20 -21.20 -14.39
C PRO A 38 -6.76 -20.12 -13.39
N HIS A 39 -6.48 -20.49 -12.14
CA HIS A 39 -6.05 -19.58 -11.07
C HIS A 39 -4.54 -19.68 -10.81
N MET A 40 -3.82 -20.53 -11.54
CA MET A 40 -2.41 -20.80 -11.32
C MET A 40 -1.57 -20.40 -12.52
N VAL A 41 -0.41 -19.81 -12.24
CA VAL A 41 0.60 -19.45 -13.25
C VAL A 41 1.95 -19.95 -12.76
N LEU A 42 2.61 -20.79 -13.57
CA LEU A 42 3.99 -21.18 -13.34
C LEU A 42 4.92 -20.21 -14.10
N ALA A 43 5.66 -19.39 -13.35
CA ALA A 43 6.63 -18.45 -13.90
C ALA A 43 8.05 -18.86 -13.51
N ALA A 44 8.96 -18.91 -14.50
CA ALA A 44 10.37 -19.19 -14.30
C ALA A 44 11.22 -18.16 -15.05
N ALA A 45 12.44 -17.91 -14.57
CA ALA A 45 13.41 -17.03 -15.20
C ALA A 45 14.75 -17.77 -15.35
N GLY A 46 15.42 -17.61 -16.49
CA GLY A 46 16.70 -18.26 -16.76
C GLY A 46 16.60 -19.76 -17.08
N VAL A 47 15.43 -20.24 -17.50
CA VAL A 47 15.18 -21.65 -17.88
C VAL A 47 14.57 -21.68 -19.27
N GLU A 48 14.97 -22.65 -20.09
CA GLU A 48 14.38 -22.87 -21.42
C GLU A 48 12.93 -23.33 -21.33
N HIS A 49 12.08 -22.79 -22.20
CA HIS A 49 10.63 -23.01 -22.11
C HIS A 49 10.26 -24.49 -22.31
N ASP A 50 10.88 -25.14 -23.30
CA ASP A 50 10.63 -26.54 -23.62
C ASP A 50 11.12 -27.48 -22.51
N GLU A 51 12.19 -27.13 -21.80
CA GLU A 51 12.68 -27.90 -20.65
C GLU A 51 11.73 -27.78 -19.46
N LEU A 52 11.22 -26.57 -19.20
CA LEU A 52 10.23 -26.34 -18.16
C LEU A 52 8.94 -27.11 -18.44
N LEU A 53 8.44 -27.09 -19.68
CA LEU A 53 7.21 -27.79 -20.08
C LEU A 53 7.32 -29.30 -19.87
N LYS A 54 8.45 -29.91 -20.24
CA LYS A 54 8.69 -31.36 -20.05
C LYS A 54 8.51 -31.81 -18.59
N ILE A 55 8.83 -30.95 -17.64
CA ILE A 55 8.72 -31.24 -16.20
C ILE A 55 7.34 -30.83 -15.67
N ALA A 56 6.84 -29.67 -16.07
CA ALA A 56 5.61 -29.10 -15.52
C ALA A 56 4.35 -29.80 -16.03
N GLU A 57 4.30 -30.19 -17.30
CA GLU A 57 3.10 -30.77 -17.92
C GLU A 57 2.68 -32.10 -17.25
N PRO A 58 3.57 -33.07 -16.98
CA PRO A 58 3.21 -34.28 -16.25
C PRO A 58 2.73 -34.02 -14.81
N LEU A 59 3.16 -32.94 -14.17
CA LEU A 59 2.87 -32.63 -12.77
C LEU A 59 1.59 -31.79 -12.57
N LEU A 60 1.13 -31.09 -13.61
CA LEU A 60 0.03 -30.12 -13.51
C LEU A 60 -1.12 -30.40 -14.48
N SER A 61 -1.00 -31.42 -15.34
CA SER A 61 -2.02 -31.74 -16.36
C SER A 61 -3.33 -32.30 -15.80
N ASP A 62 -3.30 -32.87 -14.59
CA ASP A 62 -4.44 -33.44 -13.87
C ASP A 62 -5.24 -32.40 -13.06
N MET A 63 -4.78 -31.14 -13.03
CA MET A 63 -5.44 -30.07 -12.29
C MET A 63 -6.87 -29.77 -12.78
N PRO A 64 -7.81 -29.47 -11.87
CA PRO A 64 -9.20 -29.26 -12.22
C PRO A 64 -9.39 -27.98 -13.06
N LYS A 65 -10.08 -28.13 -14.19
CA LYS A 65 -10.39 -27.03 -15.13
C LYS A 65 -11.78 -26.46 -14.82
N VAL A 66 -11.87 -25.68 -13.75
CA VAL A 66 -13.12 -25.04 -13.31
C VAL A 66 -13.30 -23.67 -13.96
N HIS A 67 -14.53 -23.23 -14.18
CA HIS A 67 -14.77 -21.87 -14.67
C HIS A 67 -14.36 -20.84 -13.61
N ARG A 68 -13.60 -19.81 -14.02
CA ARG A 68 -13.20 -18.72 -13.13
C ARG A 68 -14.43 -17.90 -12.72
N PRO A 69 -14.80 -17.85 -11.43
CA PRO A 69 -15.91 -17.01 -10.99
C PRO A 69 -15.58 -15.53 -11.21
N ALA A 70 -16.61 -14.72 -11.46
CA ALA A 70 -16.42 -13.28 -11.60
C ALA A 70 -15.97 -12.67 -10.27
N GLU A 71 -14.91 -11.87 -10.31
CA GLU A 71 -14.39 -11.23 -9.11
C GLU A 71 -15.36 -10.16 -8.59
N PRO A 72 -15.72 -10.20 -7.30
CA PRO A 72 -16.59 -9.21 -6.69
C PRO A 72 -15.90 -7.85 -6.66
N LYS A 73 -16.61 -6.82 -7.13
CA LYS A 73 -16.06 -5.45 -7.18
C LYS A 73 -16.03 -4.85 -5.77
N PRO A 74 -14.85 -4.46 -5.24
CA PRO A 74 -14.79 -3.75 -3.98
C PRO A 74 -15.37 -2.35 -4.11
N VAL A 75 -15.94 -1.85 -3.02
CA VAL A 75 -16.37 -0.45 -2.91
C VAL A 75 -15.60 0.20 -1.77
N TYR A 76 -14.79 1.19 -2.11
CA TYR A 76 -14.08 2.00 -1.14
C TYR A 76 -15.06 2.92 -0.41
N VAL A 77 -14.96 2.93 0.92
CA VAL A 77 -15.84 3.73 1.79
C VAL A 77 -15.05 4.70 2.67
N GLY A 78 -13.72 4.58 2.72
CA GLY A 78 -12.87 5.32 3.63
C GLY A 78 -12.90 4.76 5.05
N GLY A 79 -12.39 5.51 6.03
CA GLY A 79 -12.48 5.09 7.42
C GLY A 79 -11.56 5.82 8.40
N ASP A 80 -11.87 5.75 9.70
CA ASP A 80 -11.01 6.22 10.79
C ASP A 80 -10.81 5.12 11.85
N TYR A 81 -9.63 4.48 11.84
CA TYR A 81 -9.26 3.45 12.78
C TYR A 81 -8.18 3.96 13.74
N ARG A 82 -8.45 3.95 15.03
CA ARG A 82 -7.48 4.35 16.05
C ARG A 82 -7.34 3.26 17.09
N ARG A 83 -6.11 2.85 17.36
CA ARG A 83 -5.79 1.87 18.39
C ARG A 83 -4.82 2.49 19.39
N HIS A 84 -5.19 2.45 20.65
CA HIS A 84 -4.31 2.89 21.71
C HIS A 84 -3.08 1.97 21.84
N ALA A 85 -1.91 2.57 22.06
CA ALA A 85 -0.64 1.89 22.29
C ALA A 85 0.10 2.57 23.44
N ASP A 86 0.65 1.77 24.36
CA ASP A 86 1.58 2.24 25.39
C ASP A 86 3.02 2.32 24.83
N GLU A 87 3.17 2.88 23.64
CA GLU A 87 4.45 3.08 22.96
C GLU A 87 4.86 4.55 23.03
N GLY A 88 6.17 4.82 23.10
CA GLY A 88 6.69 6.20 23.18
C GLY A 88 6.55 7.01 21.88
N THR A 89 6.01 6.41 20.82
CA THR A 89 5.86 7.03 19.51
C THR A 89 4.46 6.76 18.95
N THR A 90 3.85 7.77 18.34
CA THR A 90 2.59 7.63 17.63
C THR A 90 2.85 7.38 16.15
N HIS A 91 2.24 6.34 15.61
CA HIS A 91 2.31 6.01 14.19
C HIS A 91 0.94 6.23 13.56
N PHE A 92 0.88 6.90 12.42
CA PHE A 92 -0.36 7.01 11.66
C PHE A 92 -0.10 6.82 10.16
N ALA A 93 -1.14 6.36 9.46
CA ALA A 93 -1.17 6.20 8.02
C ALA A 93 -2.42 6.89 7.48
N LEU A 94 -2.24 7.68 6.43
CA LEU A 94 -3.32 8.31 5.68
C LEU A 94 -3.30 7.75 4.26
N ALA A 95 -4.45 7.29 3.78
CA ALA A 95 -4.59 6.70 2.45
C ALA A 95 -5.81 7.26 1.70
N PHE A 96 -5.72 7.23 0.38
CA PHE A 96 -6.77 7.63 -0.56
C PHE A 96 -6.91 6.57 -1.64
N GLU A 97 -8.11 6.41 -2.19
CA GLU A 97 -8.36 5.49 -3.30
C GLU A 97 -7.95 6.11 -4.63
N VAL A 98 -7.26 5.31 -5.46
CA VAL A 98 -7.06 5.61 -6.88
C VAL A 98 -8.00 4.73 -7.71
N PRO A 99 -9.05 5.29 -8.33
CA PRO A 99 -10.04 4.49 -9.06
C PRO A 99 -9.46 3.87 -10.34
N GLY A 100 -9.86 2.63 -10.63
CA GLY A 100 -9.48 1.92 -11.86
C GLY A 100 -8.25 1.02 -11.75
N GLY A 101 -7.48 1.11 -10.66
CA GLY A 101 -6.37 0.19 -10.36
C GLY A 101 -5.41 -0.03 -11.54
N TRP A 102 -4.83 -1.23 -11.63
CA TRP A 102 -3.87 -1.61 -12.70
C TRP A 102 -4.44 -1.57 -14.13
N LEU A 103 -5.77 -1.54 -14.28
CA LEU A 103 -6.42 -1.39 -15.58
C LEU A 103 -6.28 0.04 -16.13
N ASN A 104 -6.22 1.04 -15.24
CA ASN A 104 -5.98 2.43 -15.61
C ASN A 104 -4.48 2.75 -15.57
N GLN A 105 -3.75 2.24 -16.55
CA GLN A 105 -2.29 2.34 -16.61
C GLN A 105 -1.78 3.79 -16.52
N LYS A 106 -2.46 4.77 -17.13
CA LYS A 106 -2.02 6.17 -17.07
C LYS A 106 -2.09 6.74 -15.65
N GLU A 107 -3.19 6.53 -14.92
CA GLU A 107 -3.33 7.02 -13.55
C GLU A 107 -2.37 6.30 -12.59
N VAL A 108 -2.17 4.97 -12.76
CA VAL A 108 -1.19 4.22 -11.96
C VAL A 108 0.24 4.69 -12.23
N MET A 109 0.65 4.88 -13.49
CA MET A 109 2.00 5.41 -13.78
C MET A 109 2.18 6.81 -13.22
N THR A 110 1.16 7.67 -13.32
CA THR A 110 1.20 9.01 -12.72
C THR A 110 1.34 8.93 -11.19
N LEU A 111 0.61 8.02 -10.54
CA LEU A 111 0.71 7.77 -9.11
C LEU A 111 2.12 7.27 -8.72
N LEU A 112 2.71 6.34 -9.47
CA LEU A 112 4.06 5.83 -9.23
C LEU A 112 5.12 6.93 -9.41
N VAL A 113 4.95 7.82 -10.38
CA VAL A 113 5.79 9.01 -10.55
C VAL A 113 5.63 9.95 -9.37
N ILE A 114 4.41 10.24 -8.93
CA ILE A 114 4.15 11.05 -7.72
C ILE A 114 4.76 10.40 -6.48
N GLN A 115 4.59 9.09 -6.29
CA GLN A 115 5.18 8.32 -5.20
C GLN A 115 6.71 8.39 -5.23
N SER A 116 7.32 8.34 -6.42
CA SER A 116 8.77 8.46 -6.58
C SER A 116 9.27 9.89 -6.32
N LEU A 117 8.50 10.91 -6.74
CA LEU A 117 8.79 12.33 -6.49
C LEU A 117 8.64 12.71 -5.01
N MET A 118 7.62 12.15 -4.36
CA MET A 118 7.46 12.16 -2.91
C MET A 118 8.67 11.45 -2.28
N GLY A 119 8.97 10.25 -2.79
CA GLY A 119 10.06 9.36 -2.40
C GLY A 119 9.91 8.83 -0.99
N GLY A 120 11.04 8.54 -0.35
CA GLY A 120 11.09 8.16 1.06
C GLY A 120 12.32 7.32 1.44
N GLY A 121 12.30 6.62 2.59
CA GLY A 121 13.47 5.94 3.17
C GLY A 121 13.31 5.52 4.64
N GLY A 122 14.41 5.19 5.33
CA GLY A 122 14.56 5.04 6.79
C GLY A 122 15.62 6.04 7.28
N SER A 123 15.50 6.69 8.44
CA SER A 123 16.50 7.67 8.93
C SER A 123 17.91 7.08 9.05
N PHE A 124 18.00 5.74 9.00
CA PHE A 124 19.20 4.93 9.08
C PHE A 124 19.58 4.25 7.75
N LEU A 125 18.99 4.63 6.61
CA LEU A 125 19.46 4.19 5.31
C LEU A 125 20.79 4.91 4.98
N ALA A 126 21.88 4.45 5.59
CA ALA A 126 23.23 4.73 5.17
C ALA A 126 23.45 4.09 3.79
N GLY A 127 23.05 4.81 2.74
CA GLY A 127 23.21 4.40 1.37
C GLY A 127 23.71 5.55 0.53
N GLY A 128 24.69 5.28 -0.32
CA GLY A 128 25.28 6.28 -1.21
C GLY A 128 24.27 6.91 -2.19
N PRO A 129 24.76 7.84 -3.04
CA PRO A 129 23.96 8.55 -4.03
C PRO A 129 23.07 7.61 -4.86
N GLY A 130 21.81 8.01 -5.11
CA GLY A 130 20.87 7.27 -5.97
C GLY A 130 19.70 6.58 -5.27
N LYS A 131 19.62 6.58 -3.93
CA LYS A 131 18.50 5.97 -3.17
C LYS A 131 17.29 6.88 -2.94
N GLY A 132 17.11 7.93 -3.73
CA GLY A 132 16.02 8.90 -3.53
C GLY A 132 16.33 10.06 -2.57
N MET A 133 17.62 10.30 -2.28
CA MET A 133 18.09 11.36 -1.35
C MET A 133 17.65 12.80 -1.72
N HIS A 134 17.21 13.02 -2.96
CA HIS A 134 16.73 14.33 -3.46
C HIS A 134 15.21 14.40 -3.60
N SER A 135 14.45 13.39 -3.14
CA SER A 135 12.99 13.44 -3.20
C SER A 135 12.43 14.49 -2.24
N ARG A 136 11.22 15.00 -2.52
CA ARG A 136 10.65 16.12 -1.76
C ARG A 136 10.42 15.80 -0.29
N LEU A 137 10.02 14.55 0.01
CA LEU A 137 9.85 14.11 1.38
C LEU A 137 11.17 13.66 2.02
N TYR A 138 12.23 13.26 1.32
CA TYR A 138 13.51 12.93 1.97
C TYR A 138 14.11 14.12 2.74
N GLY A 139 13.77 15.36 2.38
CA GLY A 139 14.08 16.54 3.17
C GLY A 139 13.24 16.73 4.45
N LYS A 140 12.15 15.96 4.66
CA LYS A 140 11.21 16.10 5.78
C LYS A 140 10.66 14.78 6.40
N GLN A 141 10.16 13.76 5.69
CA GLN A 141 9.75 12.43 6.24
C GLN A 141 9.75 11.29 5.20
N LEU A 142 9.47 10.03 5.59
CA LEU A 142 9.99 8.83 4.90
C LEU A 142 8.92 7.77 4.50
N MET A 143 9.06 7.13 3.32
CA MET A 143 8.22 6.04 2.76
C MET A 143 9.00 5.04 1.84
N VAL A 144 8.63 3.75 1.80
CA VAL A 144 9.43 2.67 1.17
C VAL A 144 8.97 2.31 -0.26
N LEU A 145 9.92 2.02 -1.18
CA LEU A 145 9.69 1.40 -2.50
C LEU A 145 10.00 -0.11 -2.47
N LEU A 146 9.14 -0.93 -3.08
CA LEU A 146 9.34 -2.38 -3.25
C LEU A 146 10.13 -2.68 -4.53
N GLN A 147 11.14 -3.53 -4.45
CA GLN A 147 11.82 -4.14 -5.59
C GLN A 147 11.20 -5.52 -5.83
N MET A 148 10.83 -5.86 -7.07
CA MET A 148 10.29 -7.18 -7.43
C MET A 148 11.27 -7.95 -8.31
N GLY A 149 11.34 -9.27 -8.12
CA GLY A 149 12.15 -10.17 -8.96
C GLY A 149 11.53 -10.40 -10.35
N THR A 150 12.31 -10.85 -11.32
CA THR A 150 11.84 -11.06 -12.71
C THR A 150 10.75 -12.12 -12.83
N SER A 151 10.87 -13.25 -12.14
CA SER A 151 9.84 -14.31 -12.11
C SER A 151 8.56 -13.85 -11.38
N GLU A 152 8.72 -13.01 -10.36
CA GLU A 152 7.60 -12.40 -9.63
C GLU A 152 6.83 -11.41 -10.52
N ASP A 153 7.53 -10.59 -11.29
CA ASP A 153 6.92 -9.68 -12.27
C ASP A 153 6.13 -10.46 -13.33
N ILE A 154 6.74 -11.50 -13.90
CA ILE A 154 6.09 -12.37 -14.90
C ILE A 154 4.81 -12.99 -14.31
N GLY A 155 4.92 -13.60 -13.12
CA GLY A 155 3.78 -14.27 -12.48
C GLY A 155 2.64 -13.29 -12.16
N LYS A 156 2.94 -12.13 -11.57
CA LYS A 156 1.94 -11.13 -11.19
C LYS A 156 1.21 -10.53 -12.40
N GLN A 157 1.93 -10.23 -13.47
CA GLN A 157 1.32 -9.66 -14.67
C GLN A 157 0.44 -10.67 -15.41
N ILE A 158 0.91 -11.91 -15.59
CA ILE A 158 0.14 -12.95 -16.27
C ILE A 158 -1.13 -13.30 -15.49
N LEU A 159 -1.07 -13.30 -14.15
CA LEU A 159 -2.26 -13.55 -13.33
C LEU A 159 -3.39 -12.54 -13.60
N HIS A 160 -3.04 -11.32 -13.99
CA HIS A 160 -3.98 -10.24 -14.27
C HIS A 160 -4.42 -10.15 -15.74
N MET A 161 -3.71 -10.78 -16.69
CA MET A 161 -4.13 -11.08 -18.08
C MET A 161 -2.92 -11.54 -18.91
N GLU A 162 -1.95 -10.66 -19.10
CA GLU A 162 -0.79 -10.86 -19.97
C GLU A 162 0.41 -10.08 -19.46
N ARG A 163 1.61 -10.54 -19.82
CA ARG A 163 2.83 -9.79 -19.55
C ARG A 163 2.94 -8.63 -20.53
N LYS A 164 2.86 -7.41 -20.02
CA LYS A 164 3.09 -6.21 -20.82
C LYS A 164 4.59 -5.98 -20.99
N PRO A 165 5.05 -5.62 -22.21
CA PRO A 165 6.45 -5.33 -22.45
C PRO A 165 6.88 -4.06 -21.71
N VAL A 166 8.15 -4.03 -21.29
CA VAL A 166 8.71 -2.92 -20.49
C VAL A 166 8.59 -1.59 -21.23
N GLU A 167 8.71 -1.60 -22.56
CA GLU A 167 8.59 -0.43 -23.42
C GLU A 167 7.24 0.26 -23.32
N GLN A 168 6.16 -0.48 -23.05
CA GLN A 168 4.85 0.13 -22.81
C GLN A 168 4.82 0.90 -21.49
N PHE A 169 5.46 0.38 -20.45
CA PHE A 169 5.58 1.09 -19.18
C PHE A 169 6.46 2.33 -19.31
N LEU A 170 7.60 2.23 -20.00
CA LEU A 170 8.47 3.38 -20.28
C LEU A 170 7.74 4.47 -21.06
N LYS A 171 7.02 4.11 -22.14
CA LYS A 171 6.20 5.06 -22.89
C LYS A 171 5.11 5.70 -22.03
N ALA A 172 4.47 4.92 -21.14
CA ALA A 172 3.44 5.45 -20.27
C ALA A 172 4.02 6.43 -19.23
N ILE A 173 5.23 6.18 -18.73
CA ILE A 173 5.96 7.09 -17.84
C ILE A 173 6.34 8.38 -18.60
N ASP A 174 6.88 8.27 -19.81
CA ASP A 174 7.26 9.43 -20.64
C ASP A 174 6.06 10.31 -21.01
N GLN A 175 4.87 9.73 -21.07
CA GLN A 175 3.62 10.45 -21.33
C GLN A 175 3.04 11.17 -20.10
N VAL A 176 3.59 10.96 -18.89
CA VAL A 176 3.13 11.65 -17.69
C VAL A 176 3.52 13.12 -17.77
N THR A 177 2.52 14.00 -17.73
CA THR A 177 2.75 15.44 -17.79
C THR A 177 2.67 16.10 -16.42
N VAL A 178 3.23 17.31 -16.29
CA VAL A 178 3.08 18.14 -15.08
C VAL A 178 1.61 18.41 -14.75
N LYS A 179 0.75 18.49 -15.78
CA LYS A 179 -0.70 18.66 -15.58
C LYS A 179 -1.30 17.43 -14.90
N ASP A 180 -0.91 16.22 -15.31
CA ASP A 180 -1.37 14.97 -14.68
C ASP A 180 -0.89 14.88 -13.22
N ILE A 181 0.37 15.28 -12.96
CA ILE A 181 0.96 15.31 -11.61
C ILE A 181 0.22 16.26 -10.68
N ASN A 182 -0.26 17.40 -11.18
CA ASN A 182 -1.01 18.37 -10.37
C ASN A 182 -2.49 18.01 -10.22
N SER A 183 -3.10 17.38 -11.23
CA SER A 183 -4.54 17.07 -11.21
C SER A 183 -4.86 15.81 -10.41
N LEU A 184 -3.99 14.79 -10.43
CA LEU A 184 -4.26 13.52 -9.77
C LEU A 184 -4.37 13.68 -8.24
N PRO A 185 -3.44 14.34 -7.52
CA PRO A 185 -3.58 14.55 -6.08
C PRO A 185 -4.86 15.31 -5.71
N LEU A 186 -5.24 16.32 -6.50
CA LEU A 186 -6.49 17.07 -6.30
C LEU A 186 -7.72 16.17 -6.43
N LYS A 187 -7.69 15.21 -7.37
CA LYS A 187 -8.73 14.19 -7.50
C LYS A 187 -8.73 13.26 -6.29
N LEU A 188 -7.56 12.80 -5.83
CA LEU A 188 -7.46 11.87 -4.68
C LEU A 188 -7.99 12.49 -3.37
N ILE A 189 -7.67 13.75 -3.09
CA ILE A 189 -8.14 14.41 -1.85
C ILE A 189 -9.65 14.71 -1.86
N THR A 190 -10.31 14.61 -3.01
CA THR A 190 -11.78 14.75 -3.09
C THR A 190 -12.52 13.47 -2.69
N CYS A 191 -11.83 12.32 -2.73
CA CYS A 191 -12.35 11.05 -2.23
C CYS A 191 -12.31 11.03 -0.69
N PRO A 192 -13.20 10.27 -0.02
CA PRO A 192 -13.08 10.01 1.42
C PRO A 192 -11.68 9.52 1.75
N PHE A 193 -11.06 10.03 2.81
CA PHE A 193 -9.75 9.54 3.24
C PHE A 193 -9.91 8.34 4.18
N THR A 194 -8.83 7.58 4.31
CA THR A 194 -8.69 6.54 5.31
C THR A 194 -7.57 6.91 6.26
N LEU A 195 -7.88 7.03 7.55
CA LEU A 195 -6.92 7.23 8.63
C LEU A 195 -6.80 5.94 9.45
N ALA A 196 -5.57 5.52 9.68
CA ALA A 196 -5.25 4.50 10.68
C ALA A 196 -4.20 5.06 11.62
N SER A 197 -4.39 4.97 12.93
CA SER A 197 -3.42 5.43 13.92
C SER A 197 -3.21 4.46 15.08
N HIS A 198 -1.96 4.38 15.52
CA HIS A 198 -1.51 3.73 16.74
C HIS A 198 -0.96 4.81 17.65
N GLU A 199 -1.76 5.23 18.64
CA GLU A 199 -1.55 6.47 19.39
C GLU A 199 -1.38 6.24 20.88
N MET A 200 -0.52 7.06 21.49
CA MET A 200 -0.47 7.24 22.94
C MET A 200 -1.64 8.13 23.42
N LEU A 201 -2.21 7.82 24.59
CA LEU A 201 -3.38 8.48 25.22
C LEU A 201 -3.42 10.02 25.14
N PHE A 202 -2.26 10.69 25.20
CA PHE A 202 -2.17 12.16 25.24
C PHE A 202 -2.42 12.86 23.89
N ILE A 203 -2.09 12.24 22.76
CA ILE A 203 -2.24 12.88 21.42
C ILE A 203 -3.68 12.80 20.92
N SER A 204 -4.39 11.73 21.29
CA SER A 204 -5.79 11.51 20.91
C SER A 204 -6.71 12.67 21.30
N GLN A 205 -6.50 13.27 22.49
CA GLN A 205 -7.31 14.41 22.96
C GLN A 205 -7.03 15.71 22.20
N ALA A 206 -5.82 15.88 21.65
CA ALA A 206 -5.43 17.10 20.95
C ALA A 206 -5.97 17.13 19.51
N MET A 207 -5.93 15.99 18.81
CA MET A 207 -6.57 15.81 17.50
C MET A 207 -8.09 15.95 17.56
N MET A 208 -8.74 15.47 18.64
CA MET A 208 -10.18 15.60 18.84
C MET A 208 -10.65 17.05 18.96
N LYS A 209 -9.88 17.93 19.63
CA LYS A 209 -10.21 19.37 19.74
C LYS A 209 -10.08 20.12 18.42
N SER A 210 -9.11 19.74 17.59
CA SER A 210 -8.90 20.30 16.25
C SER A 210 -10.09 19.98 15.32
N ALA A 211 -10.48 18.70 15.21
CA ALA A 211 -11.52 18.25 14.30
C ALA A 211 -12.92 18.83 14.60
N THR A 212 -13.26 19.09 15.87
CA THR A 212 -14.55 19.69 16.23
C THR A 212 -14.63 21.21 16.01
N SER A 213 -13.50 21.90 15.80
CA SER A 213 -13.48 23.37 15.66
C SER A 213 -13.39 23.85 14.21
N SER A 214 -13.04 22.98 13.25
CA SER A 214 -12.80 23.38 11.87
C SER A 214 -13.89 22.90 10.90
N GLY A 215 -15.02 23.61 10.86
CA GLY A 215 -15.92 23.64 9.70
C GLY A 215 -15.32 24.32 8.45
N ARG A 216 -13.99 24.34 8.29
CA ARG A 216 -13.27 24.94 7.16
C ARG A 216 -12.03 24.12 6.80
N HIS A 217 -12.04 23.59 5.58
CA HIS A 217 -11.11 22.64 4.96
C HIS A 217 -9.63 23.09 4.82
N GLU A 218 -9.21 24.24 5.34
CA GLU A 218 -7.84 24.77 5.13
C GLU A 218 -6.92 24.69 6.36
N SER A 219 -7.42 24.34 7.55
CA SER A 219 -6.66 24.52 8.80
C SER A 219 -5.83 23.31 9.28
N PHE A 220 -6.00 22.14 8.67
CA PHE A 220 -5.35 20.91 9.15
C PHE A 220 -3.83 20.91 8.93
N LEU A 221 -3.37 21.48 7.80
CA LEU A 221 -1.94 21.52 7.44
C LEU A 221 -1.15 22.58 8.23
N SER A 222 -1.79 23.65 8.69
CA SER A 222 -1.13 24.69 9.50
C SER A 222 -0.91 24.26 10.95
N GLN A 223 -1.80 23.44 11.51
CA GLN A 223 -1.69 22.99 12.90
C GLN A 223 -0.60 21.93 13.10
N SER A 224 -0.30 21.11 12.09
CA SER A 224 0.81 20.15 12.16
C SER A 224 2.17 20.85 12.33
N TYR A 225 2.34 22.05 11.77
CA TYR A 225 3.54 22.88 11.94
C TYR A 225 3.62 23.56 13.33
N GLU A 226 2.49 23.72 14.02
CA GLU A 226 2.45 24.39 15.34
C GLU A 226 2.80 23.41 16.48
N PHE A 227 2.50 22.12 16.31
CA PHE A 227 2.92 21.06 17.24
C PHE A 227 4.44 20.91 17.35
N GLU A 228 5.18 21.14 16.26
CA GLU A 228 6.64 21.06 16.24
C GLU A 228 7.32 22.18 17.06
N LYS A 229 6.58 23.26 17.40
CA LYS A 229 7.09 24.39 18.21
C LYS A 229 6.81 24.29 19.70
N PHE A 230 5.99 23.33 20.14
CA PHE A 230 5.51 23.24 21.51
C PHE A 230 6.18 22.12 22.31
N GLU A 231 7.50 22.00 22.27
CA GLU A 231 8.25 21.26 23.31
C GLU A 231 9.74 21.67 23.32
N LEU A 232 10.08 22.60 24.21
CA LEU A 232 11.33 22.61 25.00
C LEU A 232 11.15 23.58 26.18
N PRO A 233 10.74 23.10 27.38
CA PRO A 233 11.08 23.75 28.63
C PRO A 233 12.07 22.85 29.38
N CYS A 234 13.36 23.12 29.21
CA CYS A 234 14.39 22.60 30.11
C CYS A 234 15.16 23.77 30.68
N GLY A 235 14.54 24.43 31.67
CA GLY A 235 15.25 25.23 32.65
C GLY A 235 15.47 24.37 33.90
N LEU A 236 16.67 23.81 34.05
CA LEU A 236 17.20 23.40 35.35
C LEU A 236 18.63 23.93 35.45
N ASN A 237 18.74 25.00 36.22
CA ASN A 237 19.96 25.63 36.68
C ASN A 237 20.53 24.77 37.82
N VAL A 238 21.82 24.45 37.77
CA VAL A 238 22.61 24.06 38.96
C VAL A 238 23.95 24.79 38.86
N ASP A 239 24.10 25.78 39.73
CA ASP A 239 25.30 26.56 39.98
C ASP A 239 26.49 25.69 40.44
N ASN A 240 27.70 26.00 39.96
CA ASN A 240 28.91 26.10 40.79
C ASN A 240 30.13 26.55 39.97
N LYS A 241 30.38 27.86 39.94
CA LYS A 241 31.68 28.50 40.25
C LYS A 241 31.57 30.01 40.26
#